data_AF-A0AAW1NEC8-F1
#
_entry.id   AF-A0AAW1NEC8-F1
#
_cell.length_a   1.000
_cell.length_b   1.000
_cell.length_c   1.000
_cell.angle_alpha   90.00
_cell.angle_beta   90.00
_cell.angle_gamma   90.00
#
_symmetry.space_group_name_H-M   'P 1'
#
loop_
_entity.id
_entity.type
_entity.pdbx_description
1 polymer ?
#
loop_
_entity_poly.entity_id
_entity_poly.type
_entity_poly.pdbx_seq_one_letter_code
_entity_poly.pdbx_strand_id
1 'polypeptide(L)'
;MKQKRSLFDGKFSYCLQSMYFEVENSPMYLRFGNDVLPQQIKGMHSTPMYIYEDTSLYYLNLQGITVGASRLDIHPYTFQRKPDKSGGCSSLSYIVSEAYKIFEDAMKKPKMDYKLCYERYRNPARIILPVITLHFEDDYYVINDTESFYKGTTSTGNDMVCLQFFESTYEEDNNLTVLGMVHQTNKRIMYDTRNSLLHFATTNCALEN
;
A
#
# COMPACT_ATOMS: atom_id res chain seq x y z
N MET A 1 12.54 12.18 11.22
CA MET A 1 13.82 11.43 11.14
C MET A 1 14.36 11.59 9.73
N LYS A 2 15.64 11.94 9.51
CA LYS A 2 16.24 12.03 8.15
C LYS A 2 17.43 11.09 8.08
N GLN A 3 17.51 10.25 7.03
CA GLN A 3 18.66 9.37 6.82
C GLN A 3 19.92 10.22 6.62
N LYS A 4 21.05 9.83 7.23
CA LYS A 4 22.34 10.47 7.01
C LYS A 4 22.90 10.06 5.64
N ARG A 5 22.46 10.76 4.58
CA ARG A 5 22.77 10.48 3.15
C ARG A 5 24.26 10.32 2.84
N SER A 6 25.14 10.94 3.62
CA SER A 6 26.59 10.84 3.46
C SER A 6 27.17 9.47 3.82
N LEU A 7 26.49 8.70 4.68
CA LEU A 7 26.97 7.39 5.12
C LEU A 7 26.44 6.23 4.25
N PHE A 8 25.26 6.40 3.66
CA PHE A 8 24.49 5.30 3.05
C PHE A 8 23.96 5.62 1.66
N ASP A 9 24.60 6.57 0.97
CA ASP A 9 24.23 6.96 -0.40
C ASP A 9 22.77 7.43 -0.55
N GLY A 10 22.09 7.78 0.55
CA GLY A 10 20.67 8.13 0.55
C GLY A 10 19.74 6.99 0.15
N LYS A 11 20.20 5.73 0.26
CA LYS A 11 19.45 4.54 -0.10
C LYS A 11 19.12 3.70 1.11
N PHE A 12 17.89 3.21 1.18
CA PHE A 12 17.48 2.21 2.14
C PHE A 12 16.35 1.34 1.58
N SER A 13 16.22 0.12 2.08
CA SER A 13 15.19 -0.81 1.63
C SER A 13 14.67 -1.67 2.77
N TYR A 14 13.42 -2.11 2.65
CA TYR A 14 12.84 -3.13 3.52
C TYR A 14 11.98 -4.10 2.71
N CYS A 15 11.62 -5.22 3.36
CA CYS A 15 10.63 -6.17 2.87
C CYS A 15 9.74 -6.55 4.04
N LEU A 16 8.46 -6.18 4.00
CA LEU A 16 7.55 -6.42 5.11
C LEU A 16 6.93 -7.81 4.99
N GLN A 17 7.05 -8.60 6.06
CA GLN A 17 6.38 -9.90 6.15
C GLN A 17 4.92 -9.73 6.54
N SER A 18 4.13 -10.77 6.28
CA SER A 18 2.71 -10.77 6.65
C SER A 18 2.55 -10.80 8.16
N MET A 19 1.71 -9.92 8.68
CA MET A 19 1.31 -9.90 10.09
C MET A 19 0.41 -11.08 10.49
N TYR A 20 -0.14 -11.82 9.52
CA TYR A 20 -1.08 -12.92 9.75
C TYR A 20 -0.45 -14.30 9.62
N PHE A 21 0.76 -14.38 9.07
CA PHE A 21 1.52 -15.61 8.95
C PHE A 21 2.77 -15.47 9.79
N GLU A 22 2.69 -15.96 11.03
CA GLU A 22 3.87 -16.17 11.85
C GLU A 22 4.69 -17.30 11.21
N VAL A 23 5.65 -16.95 10.37
CA VAL A 23 6.83 -17.81 10.25
C VAL A 23 7.65 -17.51 11.50
N GLU A 24 7.46 -18.31 12.55
CA GLU A 24 8.24 -18.20 13.78
C GLU A 24 9.73 -17.97 13.42
N ASN A 25 10.28 -16.87 13.92
CA ASN A 25 11.70 -16.51 13.80
C ASN A 25 12.21 -16.08 12.41
N SER A 26 11.37 -15.64 11.47
CA SER A 26 11.89 -14.99 10.25
C SER A 26 12.23 -13.51 10.53
N PRO A 27 13.52 -13.10 10.48
CA PRO A 27 13.91 -11.72 10.73
C PRO A 27 13.47 -10.79 9.58
N MET A 28 13.01 -9.59 9.94
CA MET A 28 12.79 -8.50 8.98
C MET A 28 14.01 -7.57 8.95
N TYR A 29 14.52 -7.31 7.75
CA TYR A 29 15.72 -6.51 7.56
C TYR A 29 15.40 -5.13 7.01
N LEU A 30 15.94 -4.11 7.67
CA LEU A 30 16.12 -2.77 7.12
C LEU A 30 17.57 -2.65 6.65
N ARG A 31 17.77 -2.39 5.36
CA ARG A 31 19.09 -2.30 4.74
C ARG A 31 19.38 -0.89 4.29
N PHE A 32 20.66 -0.54 4.24
CA PHE A 32 21.15 0.79 3.91
C PHE A 32 22.33 0.72 2.95
N GLY A 33 22.55 1.79 2.18
CA GLY A 33 23.75 1.90 1.34
C GLY A 33 23.68 1.03 0.10
N ASN A 34 24.78 0.37 -0.24
CA ASN A 34 24.88 -0.47 -1.44
C ASN A 34 24.22 -1.85 -1.26
N ASP A 35 23.92 -2.26 -0.03
CA ASP A 35 23.34 -3.57 0.29
C ASP A 35 21.81 -3.59 0.17
N VAL A 36 21.21 -2.50 -0.33
CA VAL A 36 19.75 -2.30 -0.43
C VAL A 36 19.07 -3.20 -1.46
N LEU A 37 19.82 -3.77 -2.40
CA LEU A 37 19.31 -4.76 -3.36
C LEU A 37 20.25 -5.96 -3.37
N PRO A 38 19.91 -7.08 -2.71
CA PRO A 38 20.78 -8.26 -2.68
C PRO A 38 20.98 -8.93 -4.04
N GLN A 39 20.13 -8.65 -5.04
CA GLN A 39 20.19 -9.14 -6.41
C GLN A 39 19.27 -8.29 -7.31
N GLN A 40 19.45 -8.32 -8.64
CA GLN A 40 18.47 -7.80 -9.59
C GLN A 40 17.14 -8.55 -9.39
N ILE A 41 16.22 -7.96 -8.65
CA ILE A 41 14.89 -8.56 -8.46
C ILE A 41 14.16 -8.45 -9.78
N LYS A 42 13.83 -9.60 -10.35
CA LYS A 42 13.03 -9.67 -11.57
C LYS A 42 11.68 -9.01 -11.33
N GLY A 43 11.25 -8.14 -12.25
CA GLY A 43 10.02 -7.37 -12.07
C GLY A 43 10.15 -6.26 -11.03
N MET A 44 11.34 -5.66 -10.91
CA MET A 44 11.50 -4.39 -10.21
C MET A 44 10.87 -3.27 -11.02
N HIS A 45 9.96 -2.56 -10.38
CA HIS A 45 9.25 -1.39 -10.86
C HIS A 45 9.84 -0.13 -10.20
N SER A 46 9.61 1.03 -10.80
CA SER A 46 10.07 2.29 -10.22
C SER A 46 9.19 3.47 -10.59
N THR A 47 8.97 4.37 -9.64
CA THR A 47 8.23 5.61 -9.87
C THR A 47 9.00 6.81 -9.28
N PRO A 48 8.84 8.02 -9.85
CA PRO A 48 9.30 9.24 -9.23
C PRO A 48 8.74 9.42 -7.82
N MET A 49 9.59 9.95 -6.95
CA MET A 49 9.30 10.26 -5.56
C MET A 49 9.57 11.74 -5.29
N TYR A 50 8.60 12.42 -4.69
CA TYR A 50 8.65 13.86 -4.41
C TYR A 50 8.93 14.07 -2.91
N ILE A 51 9.92 14.90 -2.63
CA ILE A 51 10.37 15.23 -1.28
C ILE A 51 10.17 16.73 -1.07
N TYR A 52 9.36 17.11 -0.09
CA TYR A 52 9.12 18.51 0.27
C TYR A 52 9.86 18.86 1.57
N GLU A 53 10.31 20.11 1.70
CA GLU A 53 11.10 20.55 2.85
C GLU A 53 10.29 20.64 4.15
N ASP A 54 8.97 20.83 4.03
CA ASP A 54 8.03 21.06 5.11
C ASP A 54 7.43 19.78 5.71
N THR A 55 7.96 18.61 5.33
CA THR A 55 7.48 17.29 5.74
C THR A 55 8.63 16.28 5.76
N SER A 56 8.40 15.16 6.45
CA SER A 56 9.32 14.01 6.44
C SER A 56 8.80 12.83 5.63
N LEU A 57 7.65 13.00 4.96
CA LEU A 57 7.02 11.99 4.13
C LEU A 57 7.61 11.98 2.72
N TYR A 58 7.56 10.80 2.10
CA TYR A 58 7.88 10.59 0.70
C TYR A 58 6.58 10.51 -0.11
N TYR A 59 6.44 11.39 -1.11
CA TYR A 59 5.22 11.50 -1.89
C TYR A 59 5.38 10.80 -3.23
N LEU A 60 4.32 10.14 -3.68
CA LEU A 60 4.23 9.55 -5.00
C LEU A 60 3.08 10.22 -5.75
N ASN A 61 3.19 10.25 -7.08
CA ASN A 61 2.16 10.83 -7.92
C ASN A 61 1.15 9.74 -8.35
N LEU A 62 0.10 9.54 -7.56
CA LEU A 62 -0.98 8.61 -7.88
C LEU A 62 -1.93 9.23 -8.93
N GLN A 63 -2.05 8.57 -10.07
CA GLN A 63 -2.85 8.97 -11.23
C GLN A 63 -4.20 8.25 -11.32
N GLY A 64 -4.42 7.22 -10.51
CA GLY A 64 -5.72 6.56 -10.42
C GLY A 64 -5.67 5.15 -9.90
N ILE A 65 -6.85 4.53 -9.83
CA ILE A 65 -7.05 3.21 -9.23
C ILE A 65 -7.83 2.35 -10.23
N THR A 66 -7.46 1.09 -10.38
CA THR A 66 -8.22 0.07 -11.10
C THR A 66 -8.64 -1.03 -10.13
N VAL A 67 -9.90 -1.45 -10.22
CA VAL A 67 -10.46 -2.56 -9.46
C VAL A 67 -10.89 -3.64 -10.45
N GLY A 68 -10.26 -4.81 -10.38
CA GLY A 68 -10.42 -5.87 -11.37
C GLY A 68 -10.01 -5.38 -12.76
N ALA A 69 -10.97 -5.33 -13.68
CA ALA A 69 -10.76 -4.85 -15.04
C ALA A 69 -11.21 -3.39 -15.26
N SER A 70 -11.70 -2.71 -14.22
CA SER A 70 -12.33 -1.39 -14.34
C SER A 70 -11.44 -0.30 -13.74
N ARG A 71 -10.92 0.58 -14.60
CA ARG A 71 -10.29 1.83 -14.17
C ARG A 71 -11.38 2.75 -13.61
N LEU A 72 -11.19 3.23 -12.39
CA LEU A 72 -12.14 4.11 -11.74
C LEU A 72 -12.07 5.51 -12.35
N ASP A 73 -13.23 6.14 -12.51
CA ASP A 73 -13.36 7.52 -13.00
C ASP A 73 -13.04 8.50 -11.87
N ILE A 74 -11.75 8.68 -11.60
CA ILE A 74 -11.22 9.57 -10.56
C ILE A 74 -10.21 10.49 -11.24
N HIS A 75 -10.40 11.80 -11.08
CA HIS A 75 -9.48 12.76 -11.66
C HIS A 75 -8.11 12.67 -10.95
N PRO A 76 -6.96 12.64 -11.66
CA PRO A 76 -5.65 12.59 -11.01
C PRO A 76 -5.38 13.70 -9.98
N TYR A 77 -5.85 14.93 -10.23
CA TYR A 77 -5.83 16.05 -9.27
C TYR A 77 -6.43 15.72 -7.90
N THR A 78 -7.36 14.76 -7.80
CA THR A 78 -7.96 14.32 -6.54
C THR A 78 -6.89 13.78 -5.56
N PHE A 79 -5.80 13.19 -6.07
CA PHE A 79 -4.71 12.63 -5.26
C PHE A 79 -3.53 13.58 -5.04
N GLN A 80 -3.48 14.71 -5.74
CA GLN A 80 -2.33 15.61 -5.68
C GLN A 80 -2.22 16.28 -4.32
N ARG A 81 -0.98 16.47 -3.88
CA ARG A 81 -0.69 17.28 -2.69
C ARG A 81 -1.16 18.72 -2.94
N LYS A 82 -2.01 19.22 -2.06
CA LYS A 82 -2.57 20.58 -2.14
C LYS A 82 -1.69 21.57 -1.36
N PRO A 83 -1.82 22.89 -1.63
CA PRO A 83 -1.06 23.93 -0.92
C PRO A 83 -1.28 23.96 0.60
N ASP A 84 -2.46 23.52 1.06
CA ASP A 84 -2.80 23.35 2.47
C ASP A 84 -2.14 22.11 3.12
N LYS A 85 -1.26 21.42 2.36
CA LYS A 85 -0.50 20.23 2.75
C LYS A 85 -1.34 18.95 2.86
N SER A 86 -2.59 18.98 2.41
CA SER A 86 -3.40 17.78 2.22
C SER A 86 -2.97 16.95 1.00
N GLY A 87 -3.32 15.65 0.94
CA GLY A 87 -2.73 14.63 0.02
C GLY A 87 -1.35 14.09 0.47
N GLY A 88 -1.09 12.75 0.54
CA GLY A 88 0.17 12.09 1.02
C GLY A 88 0.03 10.69 1.70
N CYS A 89 1.05 10.13 2.39
CA CYS A 89 1.05 8.74 2.95
C CYS A 89 1.26 8.61 4.49
N SER A 90 0.46 7.79 5.19
CA SER A 90 0.44 7.31 6.61
C SER A 90 0.61 5.74 6.73
N SER A 91 0.40 5.14 7.92
CA SER A 91 0.65 3.71 8.21
C SER A 91 -0.52 2.75 7.91
N LEU A 92 -1.77 3.18 8.10
CA LEU A 92 -2.97 2.53 7.55
C LEU A 92 -3.21 3.06 6.15
N SER A 93 -3.82 2.26 5.27
CA SER A 93 -4.07 2.74 3.91
C SER A 93 -5.34 3.54 3.86
N TYR A 94 -5.22 4.78 3.45
CA TYR A 94 -6.33 5.72 3.34
C TYR A 94 -6.51 6.12 1.90
N ILE A 95 -7.74 6.39 1.50
CA ILE A 95 -8.04 7.04 0.23
C ILE A 95 -8.77 8.32 0.58
N VAL A 96 -8.37 9.42 -0.08
CA VAL A 96 -9.05 10.71 0.05
C VAL A 96 -10.55 10.54 -0.22
N SER A 97 -11.40 11.19 0.59
CA SER A 97 -12.84 10.92 0.64
C SER A 97 -13.55 10.87 -0.72
N GLU A 98 -13.19 11.76 -1.64
CA GLU A 98 -13.75 11.79 -3.00
C GLU A 98 -13.48 10.49 -3.77
N ALA A 99 -12.22 10.05 -3.78
CA ALA A 99 -11.81 8.81 -4.43
C ALA A 99 -12.29 7.56 -3.66
N TYR A 100 -12.37 7.63 -2.33
CA TYR A 100 -12.79 6.50 -1.50
C TYR A 100 -14.22 6.07 -1.80
N LYS A 101 -15.16 7.01 -2.01
CA LYS A 101 -16.56 6.67 -2.33
C LYS A 101 -16.67 5.89 -3.64
N ILE A 102 -15.96 6.34 -4.68
CA ILE A 102 -15.92 5.68 -5.99
C ILE A 102 -15.27 4.30 -5.87
N PHE A 103 -14.19 4.21 -5.09
CA PHE A 103 -13.51 2.95 -4.80
C PHE A 103 -14.42 1.96 -4.06
N GLU A 104 -15.12 2.42 -3.02
CA GLU A 104 -16.05 1.65 -2.21
C GLU A 104 -17.21 1.09 -3.03
N ASP A 105 -17.72 1.86 -3.98
CA ASP A 105 -18.78 1.45 -4.91
C ASP A 105 -18.28 0.42 -5.94
N ALA A 106 -17.03 0.53 -6.38
CA ALA A 106 -16.44 -0.39 -7.35
C ALA A 106 -16.17 -1.79 -6.77
N MET A 107 -15.96 -1.90 -5.46
CA MET A 107 -15.68 -3.18 -4.77
C MET A 107 -16.90 -4.14 -4.69
N LYS A 108 -18.10 -3.70 -5.10
CA LYS A 108 -19.36 -4.47 -5.35
C LYS A 108 -19.44 -5.90 -4.75
N LYS A 109 -20.01 -6.07 -3.53
CA LYS A 109 -20.81 -7.24 -3.01
C LYS A 109 -21.00 -7.16 -1.47
N PRO A 110 -21.97 -7.88 -0.84
CA PRO A 110 -22.78 -7.35 0.25
C PRO A 110 -21.92 -6.97 1.45
N LYS A 111 -21.95 -5.67 1.74
CA LYS A 111 -21.25 -5.02 2.83
C LYS A 111 -21.94 -5.42 4.13
N MET A 112 -21.16 -5.79 5.13
CA MET A 112 -21.63 -5.59 6.51
C MET A 112 -21.65 -4.08 6.79
N ASP A 113 -22.17 -3.65 7.95
CA ASP A 113 -22.13 -2.23 8.36
C ASP A 113 -20.70 -1.63 8.25
N TYR A 114 -19.68 -2.48 8.34
CA TYR A 114 -18.31 -2.19 7.92
C TYR A 114 -18.18 -2.29 6.38
N LYS A 115 -18.24 -1.13 5.73
CA LYS A 115 -18.24 -0.84 4.28
C LYS A 115 -17.38 -1.71 3.33
N LEU A 116 -16.24 -2.25 3.78
CA LEU A 116 -15.34 -3.09 2.97
C LEU A 116 -15.10 -4.49 3.57
N CYS A 117 -16.01 -4.94 4.44
CA CYS A 117 -16.01 -6.26 5.04
C CYS A 117 -17.05 -7.18 4.39
N TYR A 118 -16.68 -8.45 4.26
CA TYR A 118 -17.50 -9.47 3.65
C TYR A 118 -17.62 -10.68 4.58
N GLU A 119 -18.85 -10.98 5.01
CA GLU A 119 -19.17 -12.19 5.77
C GLU A 119 -19.26 -13.41 4.82
N ARG A 120 -18.94 -14.59 5.34
CA ARG A 120 -18.92 -15.86 4.60
C ARG A 120 -19.68 -16.94 5.36
N TYR A 121 -20.68 -17.53 4.70
CA TYR A 121 -21.57 -18.52 5.31
C TYR A 121 -21.20 -19.99 4.99
N ARG A 122 -20.19 -20.32 4.15
CA ARG A 122 -19.87 -21.71 3.73
C ARG A 122 -18.39 -22.00 3.47
N ASN A 123 -17.99 -23.25 3.71
CA ASN A 123 -16.66 -23.85 3.52
C ASN A 123 -16.69 -24.88 2.33
N PRO A 124 -15.68 -25.01 1.43
CA PRO A 124 -14.42 -24.26 1.34
C PRO A 124 -14.57 -22.90 0.68
N ALA A 125 -14.06 -21.86 1.34
CA ALA A 125 -14.13 -20.49 0.86
C ALA A 125 -12.95 -20.15 -0.06
N ARG A 126 -13.12 -20.20 -1.38
CA ARG A 126 -12.26 -19.46 -2.31
C ARG A 126 -12.77 -18.03 -2.38
N ILE A 127 -12.10 -17.12 -1.68
CA ILE A 127 -12.40 -15.69 -1.77
C ILE A 127 -11.68 -15.14 -3.00
N ILE A 128 -12.41 -14.97 -4.09
CA ILE A 128 -11.91 -14.30 -5.30
C ILE A 128 -12.17 -12.81 -5.10
N LEU A 129 -11.12 -12.08 -4.74
CA LEU A 129 -11.16 -10.62 -4.58
C LEU A 129 -10.67 -9.96 -5.86
N PRO A 130 -11.18 -8.76 -6.18
CA PRO A 130 -10.67 -8.03 -7.33
C PRO A 130 -9.22 -7.63 -7.07
N VAL A 131 -8.40 -7.77 -8.11
CA VAL A 131 -7.05 -7.19 -8.11
C VAL A 131 -7.19 -5.67 -8.06
N ILE A 132 -6.44 -5.02 -7.17
CA ILE A 132 -6.38 -3.56 -7.10
C ILE A 132 -5.05 -3.12 -7.71
N THR A 133 -5.10 -2.18 -8.65
CA THR A 133 -3.91 -1.58 -9.25
C THR A 133 -3.90 -0.09 -9.00
N LEU A 134 -2.86 0.39 -8.32
CA LEU A 134 -2.58 1.81 -8.15
C LEU A 134 -1.69 2.25 -9.31
N HIS A 135 -2.12 3.26 -10.05
CA HIS A 135 -1.38 3.77 -11.21
C HIS A 135 -0.60 5.00 -10.79
N PHE A 136 0.72 4.92 -10.81
CA PHE A 136 1.60 6.06 -10.67
C PHE A 136 1.90 6.68 -12.03
N GLU A 137 2.69 7.76 -12.06
CA GLU A 137 3.02 8.49 -13.30
C GLU A 137 3.67 7.61 -14.37
N ASP A 138 4.68 6.81 -13.99
CA ASP A 138 5.48 6.00 -14.91
C ASP A 138 5.31 4.48 -14.73
N ASP A 139 4.56 4.07 -13.71
CA ASP A 139 4.48 2.66 -13.32
C ASP A 139 3.20 2.35 -12.55
N TYR A 140 2.98 1.08 -12.20
CA TYR A 140 1.80 0.64 -11.47
C TYR A 140 2.15 -0.32 -10.34
N TYR A 141 1.37 -0.25 -9.27
CA TYR A 141 1.52 -1.07 -8.08
C TYR A 141 0.32 -1.99 -7.91
N VAL A 142 0.57 -3.29 -7.88
CA VAL A 142 -0.47 -4.32 -7.84
C VAL A 142 -0.63 -4.87 -6.42
N ILE A 143 -1.86 -4.84 -5.93
CA ILE A 143 -2.34 -5.46 -4.70
C ILE A 143 -3.26 -6.62 -5.10
N ASN A 144 -2.79 -7.84 -4.89
CA ASN A 144 -3.48 -9.07 -5.28
C ASN A 144 -3.33 -10.21 -4.27
N ASP A 145 -2.80 -9.90 -3.09
CA ASP A 145 -2.55 -10.83 -2.00
C ASP A 145 -3.69 -10.80 -0.97
N THR A 146 -3.85 -11.89 -0.22
CA THR A 146 -4.86 -11.99 0.84
C THR A 146 -4.41 -11.37 2.17
N GLU A 147 -3.13 -11.04 2.25
CA GLU A 147 -2.41 -10.48 3.38
C GLU A 147 -2.73 -9.00 3.56
N SER A 148 -3.15 -8.34 2.47
CA SER A 148 -3.75 -7.02 2.44
C SER A 148 -5.11 -6.92 3.13
N PHE A 149 -5.65 -8.05 3.62
CA PHE A 149 -6.98 -8.15 4.21
C PHE A 149 -6.90 -8.60 5.66
N TYR A 150 -7.70 -7.95 6.51
CA TYR A 150 -7.97 -8.47 7.84
C TYR A 150 -8.87 -9.70 7.73
N LYS A 151 -8.52 -10.77 8.46
CA LYS A 151 -9.30 -12.00 8.57
C LYS A 151 -9.75 -12.14 10.01
N GLY A 152 -11.04 -12.40 10.22
CA GLY A 152 -11.62 -12.58 11.53
C GLY A 152 -12.90 -13.40 11.49
N THR A 153 -13.61 -13.42 12.60
CA THR A 153 -14.87 -14.17 12.75
C THR A 153 -15.94 -13.22 13.29
N THR A 154 -17.14 -13.27 12.71
CA THR A 154 -18.29 -12.47 13.16
C THR A 154 -18.83 -13.00 14.49
N SER A 155 -19.71 -12.22 15.14
CA SER A 155 -20.39 -12.64 16.37
C SER A 155 -21.26 -13.90 16.20
N THR A 156 -21.65 -14.24 14.97
CA THR A 156 -22.42 -15.44 14.62
C THR A 156 -21.54 -16.66 14.31
N GLY A 157 -20.21 -16.52 14.38
CA GLY A 157 -19.25 -17.60 14.11
C GLY A 157 -18.88 -17.76 12.64
N ASN A 158 -19.28 -16.84 11.76
CA ASN A 158 -18.95 -16.88 10.34
C ASN A 158 -17.59 -16.22 10.07
N ASP A 159 -16.88 -16.71 9.05
CA ASP A 159 -15.64 -16.06 8.62
C ASP A 159 -15.92 -14.68 8.02
N MET A 160 -15.06 -13.72 8.35
CA MET A 160 -15.10 -12.34 7.85
C MET A 160 -13.76 -11.98 7.24
N VAL A 161 -13.79 -11.31 6.08
CA VAL A 161 -12.62 -10.65 5.51
C VAL A 161 -12.89 -9.18 5.26
N CYS A 162 -11.95 -8.31 5.61
CA CYS A 162 -12.07 -6.87 5.43
C CYS A 162 -10.86 -6.32 4.68
N LEU A 163 -11.11 -5.54 3.63
CA LEU A 163 -10.06 -4.79 2.96
C LEU A 163 -9.63 -3.60 3.83
N GLN A 164 -8.33 -3.42 4.05
CA GLN A 164 -7.80 -2.41 4.95
C GLN A 164 -7.50 -1.07 4.25
N PHE A 165 -8.44 -0.62 3.42
CA PHE A 165 -8.49 0.75 2.94
C PHE A 165 -9.57 1.51 3.72
N PHE A 166 -9.23 2.69 4.23
CA PHE A 166 -10.14 3.52 5.00
C PHE A 166 -10.35 4.86 4.29
N GLU A 167 -11.48 5.50 4.58
CA GLU A 167 -11.72 6.87 4.14
C GLU A 167 -10.82 7.81 4.95
N SER A 168 -10.13 8.74 4.29
CA SER A 168 -9.33 9.77 4.97
C SER A 168 -10.23 10.86 5.58
N THR A 169 -11.00 10.52 6.62
CA THR A 169 -11.98 11.43 7.24
C THR A 169 -11.47 12.25 8.41
N TYR A 170 -10.32 11.89 9.02
CA TYR A 170 -9.82 12.59 10.19
C TYR A 170 -8.98 13.81 9.81
N GLU A 171 -9.09 14.90 10.57
CA GLU A 171 -8.29 16.11 10.37
C GLU A 171 -6.78 15.82 10.45
N GLU A 172 -6.38 14.87 11.30
CA GLU A 172 -5.00 14.40 11.44
C GLU A 172 -4.48 13.68 10.18
N ASP A 173 -5.40 13.10 9.39
CA ASP A 173 -5.06 12.42 8.14
C ASP A 173 -4.92 13.38 6.97
N ASN A 174 -5.04 14.71 7.17
CA ASN A 174 -4.83 15.75 6.15
C ASN A 174 -5.43 15.41 4.77
N ASN A 175 -6.58 14.73 4.68
CA ASN A 175 -7.16 14.26 3.41
C ASN A 175 -6.14 13.54 2.48
N LEU A 176 -5.21 12.77 3.07
CA LEU A 176 -4.09 12.13 2.40
C LEU A 176 -4.52 10.78 1.77
N THR A 177 -4.02 10.44 0.57
CA THR A 177 -4.13 9.07 0.02
C THR A 177 -2.88 8.27 0.26
N VAL A 178 -3.01 7.30 1.15
CA VAL A 178 -1.93 6.63 1.82
C VAL A 178 -1.79 5.18 1.37
N LEU A 179 -0.58 4.79 0.97
CA LEU A 179 -0.19 3.37 0.90
C LEU A 179 0.43 2.93 2.22
N GLY A 180 -0.38 2.33 3.09
CA GLY A 180 0.02 1.86 4.41
C GLY A 180 0.74 0.51 4.41
N MET A 181 1.23 0.13 5.59
CA MET A 181 2.09 -1.03 5.84
C MET A 181 1.50 -2.34 5.31
N VAL A 182 0.20 -2.57 5.56
CA VAL A 182 -0.53 -3.78 5.15
C VAL A 182 -0.38 -4.04 3.66
N HIS A 183 -0.58 -3.03 2.83
CA HIS A 183 -0.50 -3.13 1.37
C HIS A 183 0.94 -3.10 0.83
N GLN A 184 1.94 -2.91 1.72
CA GLN A 184 3.37 -3.03 1.43
C GLN A 184 3.95 -4.40 1.84
N THR A 185 3.12 -5.28 2.40
CA THR A 185 3.48 -6.66 2.71
C THR A 185 3.88 -7.42 1.45
N ASN A 186 4.88 -8.30 1.55
CA ASN A 186 5.39 -9.11 0.42
C ASN A 186 5.80 -8.25 -0.79
N LYS A 187 6.27 -7.04 -0.47
CA LYS A 187 6.81 -6.10 -1.43
C LYS A 187 8.15 -5.65 -0.89
N ARG A 188 9.20 -5.80 -1.70
CA ARG A 188 10.46 -5.13 -1.42
C ARG A 188 10.33 -3.70 -1.89
N ILE A 189 10.56 -2.76 -0.98
CA ILE A 189 10.51 -1.33 -1.26
C ILE A 189 11.89 -0.76 -0.99
N MET A 190 12.46 -0.07 -1.98
CA MET A 190 13.74 0.62 -1.87
C MET A 190 13.55 2.09 -2.20
N TYR A 191 13.96 2.94 -1.27
CA TYR A 191 14.00 4.37 -1.41
C TYR A 191 15.37 4.79 -1.93
N ASP A 192 15.40 5.47 -3.08
CA ASP A 192 16.58 6.17 -3.57
C ASP A 192 16.35 7.68 -3.45
N THR A 193 16.77 8.25 -2.33
CA THR A 193 16.55 9.67 -2.05
C THR A 193 17.52 10.61 -2.78
N ARG A 194 18.55 10.06 -3.45
CA ARG A 194 19.46 10.85 -4.28
C ARG A 194 18.90 11.02 -5.68
N ASN A 195 18.35 9.95 -6.24
CA ASN A 195 17.72 9.96 -7.57
C ASN A 195 16.23 10.29 -7.52
N SER A 196 15.65 10.45 -6.32
CA SER A 196 14.23 10.74 -6.13
C SER A 196 13.33 9.67 -6.75
N LEU A 197 13.66 8.40 -6.49
CA LEU A 197 12.95 7.24 -7.00
C LEU A 197 12.51 6.34 -5.86
N LEU A 198 11.30 5.79 -5.99
CA LEU A 198 10.85 4.65 -5.21
C LEU A 198 10.85 3.42 -6.11
N HIS A 199 11.59 2.40 -5.71
CA HIS A 199 11.62 1.11 -6.38
C HIS A 199 10.81 0.10 -5.60
N PHE A 200 10.06 -0.74 -6.29
CA PHE A 200 9.25 -1.77 -5.66
C PHE A 200 9.15 -3.04 -6.49
N ALA A 201 9.08 -4.19 -5.82
CA ALA A 201 8.87 -5.48 -6.47
C ALA A 201 8.06 -6.40 -5.57
N THR A 202 7.20 -7.23 -6.15
CA THR A 202 6.53 -8.31 -5.41
C THR A 202 7.53 -9.42 -5.13
N THR A 203 7.66 -9.82 -3.87
CA THR A 203 8.58 -10.89 -3.44
C THR A 203 8.08 -11.55 -2.16
N ASN A 204 8.56 -12.75 -1.86
CA ASN A 204 8.24 -13.41 -0.59
C ASN A 204 9.21 -12.96 0.49
N CYS A 205 8.82 -11.95 1.28
CA CYS A 205 9.68 -11.36 2.31
C CYS A 205 10.06 -12.34 3.43
N ALA A 206 9.34 -13.45 3.60
CA ALA A 206 9.68 -14.47 4.61
C ALA A 206 10.86 -15.36 4.18
N LEU A 207 11.19 -15.37 2.88
CA LEU A 207 12.29 -16.15 2.31
C LEU A 207 13.53 -15.31 1.98
N GLU A 208 13.47 -13.99 2.22
CA GLU A 208 14.56 -13.08 1.90
C GLU A 208 15.47 -12.85 3.11
N ASN A 209 16.67 -13.45 3.07
CA ASN A 209 17.78 -13.14 3.96
C ASN A 209 18.52 -11.89 3.53
#